data_AF-A0A1X0U984-F1
#
_entry.id   AF-A0A1X0U984-F1
#
_cell.length_a   1.000
_cell.length_b   1.000
_cell.length_c   1.000
_cell.angle_alpha   90.00
_cell.angle_beta   90.00
_cell.angle_gamma   90.00
#
_symmetry.space_group_name_H-M   'P 1'
#
loop_
_entity.id
_entity.type
_entity.pdbx_description
1 polymer ?
#
loop_
_entity_poly.entity_id
_entity_poly.type
_entity_poly.pdbx_seq_one_letter_code
_entity_poly.pdbx_strand_id
1 'polypeptide(L)'
;MIALHEEHGEIIASWDRLGYCGESIVCFDRHLDLKPLSARAAADLDAAAQIGELDAQNRRLPIREVEGSYGLDDFYAAGAALGHVSMLTWVQSYDGPDSPQQRRRLLNQVAPIRADRETLLGTSFTDQGALTTTLCGLTLTIATPSMFAAQAPAAATRVDLDLDWFADTVGGIDYEPKDLLALLDIHNLRSRVDSMTYSIRSGFLPESMRYLADTIATELHTSTEQHERDAIDLPRRTFAALRGGATENTALIAAELEPLGPIGLVLRGILAVKSGDVDMATQCWTDAAAARYESSWLAYTIGLQFYAQRNFGAASAWLTRAIGDGVDTVEVKSRFLGALCDVRLGDTATGHDKLLDFAWDFPLHVGATALSIELGPTLTRETPEFLLDQATRHRELIGAER
;
A
#
# COMPACT_ATOMS: atom_id res chain seq x y z
N MET A 1 -0.12 16.04 24.12
CA MET A 1 1.13 15.36 23.76
C MET A 1 0.82 14.49 22.57
N ILE A 2 1.65 14.51 21.54
CA ILE A 2 1.47 13.78 20.29
C ILE A 2 2.31 12.50 20.35
N ALA A 3 1.72 11.35 20.06
CA ALA A 3 2.45 10.09 19.98
C ALA A 3 3.36 10.11 18.74
N LEU A 4 4.67 9.90 18.92
CA LEU A 4 5.66 9.94 17.86
C LEU A 4 6.23 8.53 17.62
N HIS A 5 6.14 8.08 16.38
CA HIS A 5 6.45 6.72 15.94
C HIS A 5 7.58 6.69 14.91
N GLU A 6 8.36 5.61 14.87
CA GLU A 6 9.40 5.44 13.84
C GLU A 6 8.78 5.01 12.51
N GLU A 7 7.80 4.09 12.55
CA GLU A 7 7.06 3.58 11.39
C GLU A 7 5.55 3.58 11.61
N HIS A 8 4.80 3.74 10.52
CA HIS A 8 3.37 4.05 10.58
C HIS A 8 2.52 2.98 11.24
N GLY A 9 2.85 1.71 11.00
CA GLY A 9 2.12 0.57 11.60
C GLY A 9 2.10 0.59 13.14
N GLU A 10 3.01 1.30 13.82
CA GLU A 10 3.06 1.39 15.28
C GLU A 10 1.84 2.10 15.90
N ILE A 11 1.08 2.84 15.09
CA ILE A 11 -0.03 3.68 15.55
C ILE A 11 -1.19 2.88 16.17
N ILE A 12 -1.37 1.61 15.80
CA ILE A 12 -2.50 0.78 16.27
C ILE A 12 -2.54 0.68 17.79
N ALA A 13 -1.38 0.46 18.43
CA ALA A 13 -1.30 0.41 19.88
C ALA A 13 -1.52 1.78 20.55
N SER A 14 -1.24 2.88 19.84
CA SER A 14 -1.59 4.22 20.31
C SER A 14 -3.10 4.46 20.24
N TRP A 15 -3.78 4.01 19.20
CA TRP A 15 -5.25 4.09 19.11
C TRP A 15 -5.94 3.32 20.24
N ASP A 16 -5.47 2.12 20.55
CA ASP A 16 -5.98 1.34 21.70
C ASP A 16 -5.80 2.09 23.03
N ARG A 17 -4.58 2.59 23.30
CA ARG A 17 -4.29 3.38 24.52
C ARG A 17 -5.10 4.67 24.63
N LEU A 18 -5.42 5.28 23.48
CA LEU A 18 -6.27 6.48 23.41
C LEU A 18 -7.77 6.16 23.44
N GLY A 19 -8.16 4.89 23.46
CA GLY A 19 -9.54 4.44 23.57
C GLY A 19 -10.36 4.67 22.29
N TYR A 20 -9.72 4.58 21.12
CA TYR A 20 -10.42 4.74 19.84
C TYR A 20 -11.53 3.69 19.69
N CYS A 21 -12.73 4.14 19.34
CA CYS A 21 -13.89 3.28 19.13
C CYS A 21 -14.72 3.79 17.94
N GLY A 22 -14.43 3.26 16.75
CA GLY A 22 -15.10 3.63 15.51
C GLY A 22 -14.80 5.05 15.05
N GLU A 23 -13.63 5.58 15.39
CA GLU A 23 -13.25 6.96 15.11
C GLU A 23 -13.17 7.27 13.61
N SER A 24 -13.24 8.56 13.29
CA SER A 24 -12.94 9.11 11.97
C SER A 24 -11.53 9.68 11.98
N ILE A 25 -10.69 9.26 11.06
CA ILE A 25 -9.31 9.75 10.93
C ILE A 25 -9.15 10.55 9.64
N VAL A 26 -8.46 11.68 9.73
CA VAL A 26 -7.80 12.31 8.59
C VAL A 26 -6.32 12.02 8.69
N CYS A 27 -5.78 11.40 7.65
CA CYS A 27 -4.36 11.08 7.54
C CYS A 27 -3.72 11.90 6.43
N PHE A 28 -2.62 12.56 6.75
CA PHE A 28 -1.73 13.19 5.78
C PHE A 28 -0.55 12.26 5.55
N ASP A 29 -0.54 11.60 4.40
CA ASP A 29 0.42 10.54 4.08
C ASP A 29 0.64 10.51 2.56
N ARG A 30 1.86 10.24 2.12
CA ARG A 30 2.17 10.04 0.70
C ARG A 30 1.61 8.72 0.16
N HIS A 31 1.51 7.71 1.01
CA HIS A 31 1.11 6.35 0.67
C HIS A 31 -0.28 6.04 1.23
N LEU A 32 -1.00 5.15 0.55
CA LEU A 32 -2.21 4.56 1.11
C LEU A 32 -1.86 3.23 1.75
N ASP A 33 -1.68 3.28 3.07
CA ASP A 33 -1.34 2.13 3.90
C ASP A 33 -2.56 1.26 4.24
N LEU A 34 -3.33 0.94 3.19
CA LEU A 34 -4.54 0.14 3.26
C LEU A 34 -4.44 -1.05 2.31
N LYS A 35 -4.27 -2.23 2.88
CA LYS A 35 -4.43 -3.51 2.17
C LYS A 35 -5.28 -4.46 3.00
N PRO A 36 -5.94 -5.46 2.38
CA PRO A 36 -6.72 -6.44 3.11
C PRO A 36 -5.83 -7.25 4.06
N LEU A 37 -6.39 -7.62 5.21
CA LEU A 37 -5.78 -8.60 6.10
C LEU A 37 -6.05 -10.01 5.57
N SER A 38 -5.10 -10.93 5.79
CA SER A 38 -5.39 -12.35 5.64
C SER A 38 -6.34 -12.81 6.75
N ALA A 39 -7.08 -13.91 6.50
CA ALA A 39 -7.97 -14.48 7.51
C ALA A 39 -7.21 -14.87 8.80
N ARG A 40 -5.97 -15.33 8.65
CA ARG A 40 -5.08 -15.62 9.78
C ARG A 40 -4.72 -14.35 10.56
N ALA A 41 -4.26 -13.30 9.87
CA ALA A 41 -3.91 -12.03 10.51
C ALA A 41 -5.09 -11.41 11.28
N ALA A 42 -6.30 -11.46 10.71
CA ALA A 42 -7.50 -10.98 11.38
C ALA A 42 -7.82 -11.78 12.66
N ALA A 43 -7.65 -13.11 12.63
CA ALA A 43 -7.85 -13.97 13.80
C ALA A 43 -6.79 -13.76 14.88
N ASP A 44 -5.52 -13.62 14.48
CA ASP A 44 -4.40 -13.36 15.38
C ASP A 44 -4.56 -11.99 16.07
N LEU A 45 -5.06 -10.97 15.35
CA LEU A 45 -5.40 -9.66 15.90
C LEU A 45 -6.53 -9.71 16.93
N ASP A 46 -7.64 -10.39 16.63
CA ASP A 46 -8.75 -10.54 17.58
C ASP A 46 -8.29 -11.22 18.88
N ALA A 47 -7.48 -12.27 18.77
CA ALA A 47 -6.91 -12.94 19.94
C ALA A 47 -5.97 -12.02 20.74
N ALA A 48 -5.08 -11.28 20.07
CA ALA A 48 -4.13 -10.38 20.72
C ALA A 48 -4.81 -9.19 21.43
N ALA A 49 -5.88 -8.65 20.84
CA ALA A 49 -6.67 -7.57 21.42
C ALA A 49 -7.28 -7.98 22.78
N GLN A 50 -7.73 -9.22 22.90
CA GLN A 50 -8.35 -9.73 24.14
C GLN A 50 -7.36 -9.85 25.31
N ILE A 51 -6.06 -9.98 25.03
CA ILE A 51 -5.01 -10.12 26.04
C ILE A 51 -4.09 -8.88 26.15
N GLY A 52 -4.31 -7.85 25.33
CA GLY A 52 -3.56 -6.59 25.37
C GLY A 52 -2.17 -6.66 24.74
N GLU A 53 -1.96 -7.52 23.75
CA GLU A 53 -0.64 -7.76 23.11
C GLU A 53 -0.55 -7.24 21.67
N LEU A 54 -1.21 -6.12 21.36
CA LEU A 54 -1.25 -5.57 20.00
C LEU A 54 0.13 -5.17 19.46
N ASP A 55 1.03 -4.65 20.32
CA ASP A 55 2.40 -4.29 19.90
C ASP A 55 3.17 -5.46 19.28
N ALA A 56 2.97 -6.68 19.79
CA ALA A 56 3.63 -7.89 19.29
C ALA A 56 3.10 -8.34 17.93
N GLN A 57 1.95 -7.82 17.49
CA GLN A 57 1.35 -8.13 16.20
C GLN A 57 1.89 -7.25 15.06
N ASN A 58 2.56 -6.15 15.37
CA ASN A 58 3.22 -5.32 14.38
C ASN A 58 4.48 -6.03 13.85
N ARG A 59 4.58 -6.22 12.53
CA ARG A 59 5.76 -6.84 11.90
C ARG A 59 7.03 -6.14 12.33
N ARG A 60 8.06 -6.87 12.70
CA ARG A 60 9.31 -6.28 13.27
C ARG A 60 10.29 -5.75 12.22
N LEU A 61 10.01 -5.99 10.94
CA LEU A 61 10.69 -5.43 9.79
C LEU A 61 9.63 -4.91 8.81
N PRO A 62 9.90 -3.85 8.03
CA PRO A 62 8.97 -3.31 7.03
C PRO A 62 8.97 -4.18 5.75
N ILE A 63 8.75 -5.48 5.91
CA ILE A 63 8.65 -6.47 4.84
C ILE A 63 7.42 -7.32 5.16
N ARG A 64 6.47 -7.42 4.21
CA ARG A 64 5.17 -8.05 4.42
C ARG A 64 5.25 -9.51 4.86
N GLU A 65 6.24 -10.23 4.36
CA GLU A 65 6.43 -11.66 4.60
C GLU A 65 7.08 -11.94 5.98
N VAL A 66 7.44 -10.91 6.75
CA VAL A 66 7.93 -11.05 8.13
C VAL A 66 6.76 -11.35 9.05
N GLU A 67 6.99 -12.16 10.09
CA GLU A 67 5.98 -12.48 11.09
C GLU A 67 5.38 -11.22 11.73
N GLY A 68 4.06 -11.26 11.91
CA GLY A 68 3.22 -10.16 12.38
C GLY A 68 1.90 -10.17 11.63
N SER A 69 0.83 -9.74 12.31
CA SER A 69 -0.51 -9.71 11.74
C SER A 69 -0.76 -8.46 10.88
N TYR A 70 -0.02 -7.39 11.15
CA TYR A 70 -0.07 -6.17 10.34
C TYR A 70 1.30 -5.47 10.30
N GLY A 71 1.46 -4.51 9.40
CA GLY A 71 2.63 -3.66 9.32
C GLY A 71 2.29 -2.31 8.69
N LEU A 72 3.31 -1.64 8.14
CA LEU A 72 3.14 -0.33 7.51
C LEU A 72 2.07 -0.34 6.41
N ASP A 73 1.89 -1.42 5.66
CA ASP A 73 1.05 -1.41 4.46
C ASP A 73 -0.41 -1.84 4.66
N ASP A 74 -0.81 -2.22 5.87
CA ASP A 74 -2.16 -2.73 6.17
C ASP A 74 -2.71 -2.37 7.56
N PHE A 75 -2.04 -1.50 8.32
CA PHE A 75 -2.49 -1.16 9.67
C PHE A 75 -3.87 -0.48 9.68
N TYR A 76 -4.26 0.28 8.65
CA TYR A 76 -5.61 0.84 8.60
C TYR A 76 -6.70 -0.24 8.58
N ALA A 77 -6.45 -1.35 7.88
CA ALA A 77 -7.34 -2.51 7.89
C ALA A 77 -7.33 -3.21 9.26
N ALA A 78 -6.18 -3.27 9.94
CA ALA A 78 -6.09 -3.75 11.32
C ALA A 78 -6.91 -2.88 12.29
N GLY A 79 -6.82 -1.55 12.18
CA GLY A 79 -7.59 -0.63 13.00
C GLY A 79 -9.10 -0.77 12.81
N ALA A 80 -9.54 -1.02 11.57
CA ALA A 80 -10.94 -1.32 11.26
C ALA A 80 -11.38 -2.67 11.85
N ALA A 81 -10.57 -3.71 11.70
CA ALA A 81 -10.87 -5.05 12.24
C ALA A 81 -10.99 -5.04 13.77
N LEU A 82 -10.18 -4.21 14.44
CA LEU A 82 -10.23 -3.99 15.89
C LEU A 82 -11.36 -3.04 16.33
N GLY A 83 -12.06 -2.41 15.39
CA GLY A 83 -13.12 -1.45 15.68
C GLY A 83 -12.61 -0.09 16.19
N HIS A 84 -11.33 0.20 16.07
CA HIS A 84 -10.77 1.50 16.46
C HIS A 84 -11.18 2.61 15.48
N VAL A 85 -11.22 2.29 14.18
CA VAL A 85 -11.45 3.26 13.10
C VAL A 85 -12.56 2.75 12.20
N SER A 86 -13.50 3.64 11.83
CA SER A 86 -14.58 3.31 10.89
C SER A 86 -14.53 4.14 9.61
N MET A 87 -13.89 5.30 9.66
CA MET A 87 -13.77 6.22 8.53
C MET A 87 -12.33 6.72 8.40
N LEU A 88 -11.82 6.72 7.17
CA LEU A 88 -10.50 7.24 6.83
C LEU A 88 -10.63 8.28 5.71
N THR A 89 -10.13 9.49 5.95
CA THR A 89 -9.85 10.47 4.91
C THR A 89 -8.36 10.51 4.68
N TRP A 90 -7.90 9.94 3.56
CA TRP A 90 -6.51 10.02 3.14
C TRP A 90 -6.29 11.26 2.28
N VAL A 91 -5.46 12.18 2.76
CA VAL A 91 -5.08 13.41 2.08
C VAL A 91 -3.71 13.21 1.44
N GLN A 92 -3.70 13.09 0.11
CA GLN A 92 -2.49 12.84 -0.66
C GLN A 92 -1.56 14.06 -0.65
N SER A 93 -0.26 13.83 -0.87
CA SER A 93 0.75 14.89 -1.00
C SER A 93 0.82 15.53 -2.40
N TYR A 94 -0.21 15.37 -3.23
CA TYR A 94 -0.26 15.96 -4.55
C TYR A 94 -1.58 16.69 -4.74
N ASP A 95 -1.53 17.84 -5.40
CA ASP A 95 -2.72 18.60 -5.77
C ASP A 95 -2.95 18.59 -7.27
N GLY A 96 -4.20 18.37 -7.68
CA GLY A 96 -4.60 18.27 -9.06
C GLY A 96 -6.08 18.60 -9.23
N PRO A 97 -6.47 19.26 -10.34
CA PRO A 97 -7.86 19.61 -10.59
C PRO A 97 -8.71 18.38 -10.82
N ASP A 98 -9.98 18.45 -10.43
CA ASP A 98 -10.96 17.42 -10.78
C ASP A 98 -11.08 17.32 -12.31
N SER A 99 -10.70 16.15 -12.82
CA SER A 99 -10.65 15.83 -14.25
C SER A 99 -10.78 14.31 -14.44
N PRO A 100 -11.22 13.82 -15.60
CA PRO A 100 -11.28 12.37 -15.87
C PRO A 100 -9.94 11.67 -15.61
N GLN A 101 -8.82 12.31 -15.96
CA GLN A 101 -7.50 11.77 -15.69
C GLN A 101 -7.22 11.67 -14.19
N GLN A 102 -7.55 12.70 -13.41
CA GLN A 102 -7.36 12.67 -11.96
C GLN A 102 -8.27 11.64 -11.28
N ARG A 103 -9.54 11.56 -11.67
CA ARG A 103 -10.48 10.55 -11.18
C ARG A 103 -10.01 9.14 -11.46
N ARG A 104 -9.51 8.88 -12.67
CA ARG A 104 -8.88 7.60 -13.04
C ARG A 104 -7.66 7.30 -12.16
N ARG A 105 -6.81 8.29 -11.88
CA ARG A 105 -5.66 8.12 -10.98
C ARG A 105 -6.11 7.75 -9.58
N LEU A 106 -7.08 8.45 -9.01
CA LEU A 106 -7.64 8.16 -7.68
C LEU A 106 -8.21 6.74 -7.61
N LEU A 107 -9.01 6.35 -8.61
CA LEU A 107 -9.57 4.99 -8.69
C LEU A 107 -8.46 3.92 -8.79
N ASN A 108 -7.40 4.19 -9.55
CA ASN A 108 -6.25 3.29 -9.68
C ASN A 108 -5.44 3.12 -8.38
N GLN A 109 -5.52 4.06 -7.42
CA GLN A 109 -4.85 3.91 -6.11
C GLN A 109 -5.48 2.76 -5.31
N VAL A 110 -6.81 2.58 -5.43
CA VAL A 110 -7.55 1.56 -4.70
C VAL A 110 -7.86 0.31 -5.52
N ALA A 111 -7.70 0.37 -6.84
CA ALA A 111 -7.93 -0.76 -7.74
C ALA A 111 -7.17 -2.06 -7.39
N PRO A 112 -5.96 -2.03 -6.79
CA PRO A 112 -5.28 -3.24 -6.34
C PRO A 112 -5.82 -3.83 -5.04
N ILE A 113 -6.74 -3.16 -4.34
CA ILE A 113 -7.34 -3.66 -3.11
C ILE A 113 -8.53 -4.53 -3.49
N ARG A 114 -8.55 -5.78 -3.01
CA ARG A 114 -9.64 -6.71 -3.30
C ARG A 114 -10.95 -6.15 -2.75
N ALA A 115 -12.00 -6.19 -3.58
CA ALA A 115 -13.29 -5.61 -3.25
C ALA A 115 -14.42 -6.45 -3.88
N ASP A 116 -15.61 -6.39 -3.27
CA ASP A 116 -16.80 -6.95 -3.89
C ASP A 116 -17.41 -5.99 -4.92
N ARG A 117 -18.40 -6.49 -5.65
CA ARG A 117 -19.11 -5.69 -6.65
C ARG A 117 -19.92 -4.54 -6.04
N GLU A 118 -20.42 -4.72 -4.81
CA GLU A 118 -21.16 -3.68 -4.09
C GLU A 118 -20.29 -2.47 -3.81
N THR A 119 -19.00 -2.68 -3.56
CA THR A 119 -17.99 -1.63 -3.41
C THR A 119 -17.92 -0.73 -4.65
N LEU A 120 -17.89 -1.31 -5.86
CA LEU A 120 -17.88 -0.50 -7.10
C LEU A 120 -19.17 0.32 -7.26
N LEU A 121 -20.31 -0.24 -6.87
CA LEU A 121 -21.60 0.46 -6.92
C LEU A 121 -21.67 1.60 -5.89
N GLY A 122 -21.15 1.38 -4.68
CA GLY A 122 -21.05 2.39 -3.62
C GLY A 122 -19.95 3.43 -3.82
N THR A 123 -18.98 3.15 -4.69
CA THR A 123 -17.91 4.09 -5.03
C THR A 123 -18.49 5.31 -5.74
N SER A 124 -18.05 6.52 -5.37
CA SER A 124 -18.52 7.77 -5.96
C SER A 124 -17.46 8.87 -5.87
N PHE A 125 -17.67 9.97 -6.60
CA PHE A 125 -16.91 11.19 -6.43
C PHE A 125 -17.80 12.26 -5.79
N THR A 126 -17.26 13.01 -4.83
CA THR A 126 -17.95 14.18 -4.27
C THR A 126 -18.01 15.32 -5.29
N ASP A 127 -18.79 16.37 -5.00
CA ASP A 127 -18.86 17.56 -5.85
C ASP A 127 -17.50 18.27 -6.01
N GLN A 128 -16.57 18.03 -5.09
CA GLN A 128 -15.20 18.55 -5.13
C GLN A 128 -14.21 17.58 -5.78
N GLY A 129 -14.67 16.42 -6.26
CA GLY A 129 -13.82 15.44 -6.95
C GLY A 129 -13.05 14.50 -6.03
N ALA A 130 -13.34 14.46 -4.73
CA ALA A 130 -12.77 13.46 -3.81
C ALA A 130 -13.42 12.09 -4.05
N LEU A 131 -12.63 11.02 -4.08
CA LEU A 131 -13.14 9.65 -4.22
C LEU A 131 -13.69 9.17 -2.88
N THR A 132 -14.89 8.61 -2.85
CA THR A 132 -15.47 7.94 -1.67
C THR A 132 -15.78 6.49 -2.01
N THR A 133 -15.40 5.54 -1.15
CA THR A 133 -15.64 4.10 -1.32
C THR A 133 -15.65 3.36 0.02
N THR A 134 -15.92 2.05 0.03
CA THR A 134 -15.82 1.20 1.22
C THR A 134 -14.85 0.07 0.96
N LEU A 135 -13.76 0.00 1.72
CA LEU A 135 -12.69 -0.99 1.54
C LEU A 135 -12.17 -1.44 2.90
N CYS A 136 -11.88 -2.74 3.03
CA CYS A 136 -11.29 -3.32 4.24
C CYS A 136 -12.04 -2.95 5.54
N GLY A 137 -13.37 -2.82 5.49
CA GLY A 137 -14.19 -2.42 6.64
C GLY A 137 -14.22 -0.91 6.94
N LEU A 138 -13.55 -0.08 6.14
CA LEU A 138 -13.53 1.38 6.28
C LEU A 138 -14.39 2.07 5.23
N THR A 139 -15.05 3.16 5.62
CA THR A 139 -15.45 4.19 4.66
C THR A 139 -14.23 5.05 4.34
N LEU A 140 -13.72 4.94 3.10
CA LEU A 140 -12.52 5.63 2.64
C LEU A 140 -12.90 6.84 1.79
N THR A 141 -12.33 8.00 2.13
CA THR A 141 -12.31 9.20 1.29
C THR A 141 -10.87 9.48 0.86
N ILE A 142 -10.63 9.69 -0.43
CA ILE A 142 -9.32 10.09 -0.97
C ILE A 142 -9.45 11.50 -1.53
N ALA A 143 -8.63 12.40 -1.01
CA ALA A 143 -8.66 13.82 -1.37
C ALA A 143 -7.26 14.35 -1.66
N THR A 144 -7.17 15.33 -2.55
CA THR A 144 -6.02 16.23 -2.60
C THR A 144 -6.14 17.31 -1.54
N PRO A 145 -5.10 18.11 -1.27
CA PRO A 145 -5.18 19.22 -0.31
C PRO A 145 -6.27 20.24 -0.64
N SER A 146 -6.47 20.59 -1.92
CA SER A 146 -7.55 21.50 -2.31
C SER A 146 -8.95 20.90 -2.11
N MET A 147 -9.12 19.61 -2.39
CA MET A 147 -10.37 18.89 -2.15
C MET A 147 -10.68 18.79 -0.65
N PHE A 148 -9.66 18.49 0.17
CA PHE A 148 -9.77 18.46 1.62
C PHE A 148 -10.14 19.84 2.18
N ALA A 149 -9.49 20.91 1.72
CA ALA A 149 -9.83 22.28 2.11
C ALA A 149 -11.29 22.64 1.80
N ALA A 150 -11.86 22.10 0.72
CA ALA A 150 -13.22 22.36 0.30
C ALA A 150 -14.29 21.49 0.99
N GLN A 151 -13.89 20.41 1.68
CA GLN A 151 -14.81 19.44 2.28
C GLN A 151 -14.56 19.31 3.78
N ALA A 152 -15.54 19.71 4.58
CA ALA A 152 -15.45 19.59 6.04
C ALA A 152 -15.41 18.10 6.46
N PRO A 153 -14.44 17.69 7.28
CA PRO A 153 -14.43 16.35 7.86
C PRO A 153 -15.50 16.21 8.94
N ALA A 154 -15.74 14.99 9.41
CA ALA A 154 -16.68 14.74 10.51
C ALA A 154 -16.29 15.51 11.79
N ALA A 155 -17.30 15.91 12.57
CA ALA A 155 -17.10 16.78 13.72
C ALA A 155 -16.22 16.17 14.84
N ALA A 156 -16.03 14.85 14.87
CA ALA A 156 -15.19 14.13 15.84
C ALA A 156 -13.88 13.59 15.21
N THR A 157 -13.51 14.06 14.01
CA THR A 157 -12.30 13.60 13.33
C THR A 157 -11.04 13.85 14.13
N ARG A 158 -10.20 12.83 14.17
CA ARG A 158 -8.85 12.79 14.73
C ARG A 158 -7.82 12.87 13.60
N VAL A 159 -6.64 13.41 13.87
CA VAL A 159 -5.60 13.62 12.85
C VAL A 159 -4.39 12.77 13.15
N ASP A 160 -3.95 12.10 12.12
CA ASP A 160 -2.71 11.35 12.05
C ASP A 160 -1.83 11.93 10.92
N LEU A 161 -0.52 11.96 11.15
CA LEU A 161 0.45 12.61 10.26
C LEU A 161 1.61 11.65 9.96
N ASP A 162 1.71 11.15 8.74
CA ASP A 162 2.98 10.62 8.23
C ASP A 162 3.80 11.78 7.67
N LEU A 163 5.02 11.93 8.17
CA LEU A 163 5.89 13.05 7.81
C LEU A 163 6.46 12.90 6.40
N ASP A 164 6.37 11.72 5.78
CA ASP A 164 6.68 11.54 4.36
C ASP A 164 5.70 12.28 3.41
N TRP A 165 4.58 12.78 3.94
CA TRP A 165 3.67 13.67 3.22
C TRP A 165 4.37 14.96 2.76
N PHE A 166 5.35 15.45 3.53
CA PHE A 166 6.09 16.67 3.22
C PHE A 166 7.13 16.50 2.11
N ALA A 167 7.66 15.29 1.91
CA ALA A 167 8.79 15.09 1.04
C ALA A 167 8.91 13.67 0.50
N ASP A 168 9.49 13.56 -0.70
CA ASP A 168 9.91 12.29 -1.28
C ASP A 168 11.45 12.17 -1.22
N THR A 169 11.92 10.96 -0.96
CA THR A 169 13.34 10.58 -1.08
C THR A 169 13.98 10.88 -2.44
N VAL A 170 13.18 10.95 -3.51
CA VAL A 170 13.65 11.26 -4.88
C VAL A 170 13.30 12.69 -5.30
N GLY A 171 12.06 13.13 -5.06
CA GLY A 171 11.52 14.41 -5.52
C GLY A 171 11.89 15.65 -4.70
N GLY A 172 12.32 15.50 -3.45
CA GLY A 172 12.57 16.63 -2.54
C GLY A 172 11.33 17.02 -1.72
N ILE A 173 11.24 18.29 -1.32
CA ILE A 173 10.16 18.81 -0.45
C ILE A 173 8.96 19.24 -1.31
N ASP A 174 7.79 18.68 -1.02
CA ASP A 174 6.51 19.02 -1.66
C ASP A 174 5.74 20.10 -0.88
N TYR A 175 5.80 20.08 0.46
CA TYR A 175 5.11 21.04 1.34
C TYR A 175 6.00 21.56 2.46
N GLU A 176 5.69 22.76 2.94
CA GLU A 176 6.24 23.28 4.19
C GLU A 176 5.26 23.03 5.36
N PRO A 177 5.73 22.95 6.62
CA PRO A 177 4.87 22.81 7.80
C PRO A 177 3.69 23.79 7.85
N LYS A 178 3.89 25.03 7.39
CA LYS A 178 2.83 26.05 7.35
C LYS A 178 1.66 25.66 6.45
N ASP A 179 1.90 24.87 5.41
CA ASP A 179 0.86 24.45 4.45
C ASP A 179 -0.07 23.42 5.10
N LEU A 180 0.50 22.45 5.83
CA LEU A 180 -0.28 21.53 6.66
C LEU A 180 -1.10 22.30 7.71
N LEU A 181 -0.47 23.22 8.43
CA LEU A 181 -1.14 23.99 9.49
C LEU A 181 -2.31 24.81 8.94
N ALA A 182 -2.17 25.39 7.74
CA ALA A 182 -3.26 26.08 7.07
C ALA A 182 -4.43 25.15 6.75
N LEU A 183 -4.17 23.91 6.30
CA LEU A 183 -5.21 22.90 6.06
C LEU A 183 -5.92 22.48 7.37
N LEU A 184 -5.16 22.31 8.45
CA LEU A 184 -5.73 21.99 9.75
C LEU A 184 -6.59 23.14 10.31
N ASP A 185 -6.19 24.39 10.06
CA ASP A 185 -6.93 25.59 10.51
C ASP A 185 -8.29 25.73 9.86
N ILE A 186 -8.40 25.44 8.56
CA ILE A 186 -9.68 25.51 7.83
C ILE A 186 -10.77 24.71 8.55
N HIS A 187 -10.40 23.58 9.15
CA HIS A 187 -11.32 22.65 9.81
C HIS A 187 -11.19 22.61 11.34
N ASN A 188 -10.43 23.52 11.94
CA ASN A 188 -10.16 23.57 13.39
C ASN A 188 -9.61 22.26 13.98
N LEU A 189 -8.67 21.62 13.28
CA LEU A 189 -8.13 20.30 13.63
C LEU A 189 -6.81 20.33 14.40
N ARG A 190 -6.20 21.50 14.64
CA ARG A 190 -4.89 21.60 15.31
C ARG A 190 -4.81 20.85 16.64
N SER A 191 -5.86 20.94 17.46
CA SER A 191 -5.91 20.31 18.78
C SER A 191 -6.21 18.81 18.74
N ARG A 192 -6.32 18.23 17.55
CA ARG A 192 -6.73 16.84 17.31
C ARG A 192 -5.66 16.00 16.61
N VAL A 193 -4.45 16.53 16.51
CA VAL A 193 -3.30 15.76 16.05
C VAL A 193 -2.90 14.83 17.18
N ASP A 194 -3.14 13.54 17.00
CA ASP A 194 -2.89 12.51 18.01
C ASP A 194 -1.54 11.83 17.79
N SER A 195 -1.12 11.68 16.54
CA SER A 195 0.09 10.95 16.16
C SER A 195 0.89 11.64 15.06
N MET A 196 2.19 11.36 15.07
CA MET A 196 3.14 11.65 14.00
C MET A 196 4.03 10.43 13.76
N THR A 197 4.35 10.17 12.50
CA THR A 197 5.21 9.07 12.07
C THR A 197 6.35 9.58 11.21
N TYR A 198 7.57 9.08 11.43
CA TYR A 198 8.72 9.44 10.61
C TYR A 198 8.84 8.66 9.30
N SER A 199 8.60 7.34 9.30
CA SER A 199 8.82 6.46 8.13
C SER A 199 10.26 6.48 7.60
N ILE A 200 11.23 6.67 8.50
CA ILE A 200 12.68 6.74 8.19
C ILE A 200 13.27 5.35 7.98
N ARG A 201 12.79 4.34 8.72
CA ARG A 201 13.39 3.01 8.76
C ARG A 201 12.99 2.19 7.53
N SER A 202 11.74 2.30 7.08
CA SER A 202 11.30 1.89 5.74
C SER A 202 12.01 2.72 4.66
N GLY A 203 12.27 3.99 4.97
CA GLY A 203 13.03 4.90 4.11
C GLY A 203 12.17 5.73 3.19
N PHE A 204 10.92 6.00 3.57
CA PHE A 204 10.07 6.93 2.85
C PHE A 204 10.41 8.38 3.19
N LEU A 205 10.88 8.65 4.41
CA LEU A 205 11.44 9.94 4.80
C LEU A 205 12.96 9.88 4.98
N PRO A 206 13.74 10.83 4.45
CA PRO A 206 15.17 10.90 4.72
C PRO A 206 15.45 11.34 6.17
N GLU A 207 16.48 10.73 6.79
CA GLU A 207 16.92 11.05 8.17
C GLU A 207 17.16 12.57 8.39
N SER A 208 17.60 13.29 7.35
CA SER A 208 17.81 14.74 7.41
C SER A 208 16.55 15.55 7.69
N MET A 209 15.36 14.95 7.59
CA MET A 209 14.06 15.57 7.84
C MET A 209 13.45 15.22 9.19
N ARG A 210 14.19 14.54 10.09
CA ARG A 210 13.73 14.25 11.45
C ARG A 210 13.30 15.50 12.25
N TYR A 211 13.79 16.69 11.86
CA TYR A 211 13.41 17.98 12.45
C TYR A 211 11.93 18.36 12.25
N LEU A 212 11.23 17.74 11.30
CA LEU A 212 9.84 18.08 10.97
C LEU A 212 8.91 17.88 12.17
N ALA A 213 9.06 16.79 12.92
CA ALA A 213 8.21 16.51 14.09
C ALA A 213 8.30 17.62 15.14
N ASP A 214 9.51 18.02 15.52
CA ASP A 214 9.74 19.09 16.50
C ASP A 214 9.20 20.44 16.00
N THR A 215 9.35 20.70 14.71
CA THR A 215 8.86 21.93 14.08
C THR A 215 7.33 22.00 14.14
N ILE A 216 6.64 20.93 13.73
CA ILE A 216 5.17 20.88 13.73
C ILE A 216 4.64 20.89 15.17
N ALA A 217 5.24 20.14 16.10
CA ALA A 217 4.83 20.14 17.50
C ALA A 217 4.92 21.52 18.14
N THR A 218 5.99 22.27 17.85
CA THR A 218 6.18 23.66 18.31
C THR A 218 5.05 24.58 17.81
N GLU A 219 4.72 24.48 16.52
CA GLU A 219 3.65 25.28 15.90
C GLU A 219 2.25 24.88 16.36
N LEU A 220 2.06 23.62 16.76
CA LEU A 220 0.84 23.12 17.42
C LEU A 220 0.79 23.45 18.92
N HIS A 221 1.82 24.11 19.47
CA HIS A 221 1.95 24.46 20.89
C HIS A 221 1.81 23.24 21.81
N THR A 222 2.42 22.12 21.41
CA THR A 222 2.40 20.85 22.14
C THR A 222 3.79 20.20 22.10
N SER A 223 3.92 19.02 22.69
CA SER A 223 5.13 18.21 22.67
C SER A 223 4.85 16.84 22.07
N THR A 224 5.91 16.18 21.60
CA THR A 224 5.88 14.78 21.18
C THR A 224 6.30 13.85 22.32
N GLU A 225 5.85 12.60 22.25
CA GLU A 225 6.33 11.48 23.07
C GLU A 225 6.78 10.36 22.14
N GLN A 226 8.07 10.06 22.14
CA GLN A 226 8.59 8.95 21.35
C GLN A 226 8.14 7.63 21.97
N HIS A 227 7.44 6.82 21.18
CA HIS A 227 7.20 5.43 21.53
C HIS A 227 8.28 4.55 20.93
N GLU A 228 8.91 3.73 21.77
CA GLU A 228 9.86 2.73 21.32
C GLU A 228 9.13 1.51 20.79
N ARG A 229 9.71 0.87 19.77
CA ARG A 229 9.20 -0.35 19.16
C ARG A 229 10.11 -1.53 19.45
N ASP A 230 9.53 -2.71 19.61
CA ASP A 230 10.26 -3.97 19.53
C ASP A 230 10.58 -4.35 18.07
N ALA A 231 11.58 -3.68 17.48
CA ALA A 231 12.01 -3.92 16.10
C ALA A 231 13.26 -4.81 16.04
N ILE A 232 13.38 -5.60 14.96
CA ILE A 232 14.66 -6.22 14.57
C ILE A 232 15.57 -5.10 14.03
N ASP A 233 16.89 -5.17 14.15
CA ASP A 233 17.75 -4.16 13.51
C ASP A 233 17.59 -4.17 11.98
N LEU A 234 17.42 -2.99 11.37
CA LEU A 234 17.29 -2.90 9.92
C LEU A 234 18.63 -3.25 9.24
N PRO A 235 18.64 -4.11 8.21
CA PRO A 235 19.81 -4.33 7.35
C PRO A 235 20.19 -3.07 6.56
N ARG A 236 20.82 -2.10 7.22
CA ARG A 236 21.02 -0.73 6.69
C ARG A 236 21.75 -0.72 5.35
N ARG A 237 22.76 -1.58 5.16
CA ARG A 237 23.53 -1.63 3.90
C ARG A 237 22.69 -2.21 2.77
N THR A 238 21.98 -3.29 3.07
CA THR A 238 21.06 -3.93 2.12
C THR A 238 19.96 -2.95 1.68
N PHE A 239 19.28 -2.30 2.62
CA PHE A 239 18.22 -1.34 2.31
C PHE A 239 18.74 -0.09 1.59
N ALA A 240 19.96 0.38 1.91
CA ALA A 240 20.60 1.44 1.14
C ALA A 240 20.83 1.03 -0.34
N ALA A 241 21.34 -0.18 -0.59
CA ALA A 241 21.52 -0.70 -1.94
C ALA A 241 20.17 -0.94 -2.68
N LEU A 242 19.16 -1.42 -1.96
CA LEU A 242 17.79 -1.57 -2.49
C LEU A 242 17.17 -0.22 -2.87
N ARG A 243 17.53 0.87 -2.21
CA ARG A 243 17.12 2.25 -2.56
C ARG A 243 17.96 2.90 -3.67
N GLY A 244 18.94 2.19 -4.23
CA GLY A 244 19.77 2.69 -5.34
C GLY A 244 21.11 3.29 -4.91
N GLY A 245 21.50 3.13 -3.64
CA GLY A 245 22.87 3.40 -3.19
C GLY A 245 23.87 2.42 -3.82
N ALA A 246 25.15 2.79 -3.80
CA ALA A 246 26.22 1.92 -4.29
C ALA A 246 26.35 0.65 -3.44
N THR A 247 26.43 -0.51 -4.10
CA THR A 247 26.70 -1.79 -3.44
C THR A 247 28.20 -1.89 -3.12
N GLU A 248 28.64 -1.32 -2.00
CA GLU A 248 30.07 -1.14 -1.75
C GLU A 248 30.80 -2.41 -1.25
N ASN A 249 30.09 -3.40 -0.68
CA ASN A 249 30.73 -4.63 -0.21
C ASN A 249 29.75 -5.80 -0.06
N THR A 250 29.82 -6.79 -0.96
CA THR A 250 28.96 -7.99 -0.97
C THR A 250 29.15 -8.88 0.24
N ALA A 251 30.36 -8.96 0.81
CA ALA A 251 30.63 -9.78 2.00
C ALA A 251 29.99 -9.18 3.26
N LEU A 252 30.00 -7.84 3.39
CA LEU A 252 29.33 -7.17 4.50
C LEU A 252 27.81 -7.26 4.40
N ILE A 253 27.25 -7.19 3.18
CA ILE A 253 25.82 -7.42 2.96
C ILE A 253 25.46 -8.87 3.32
N ALA A 254 26.24 -9.85 2.91
CA ALA A 254 25.99 -11.25 3.27
C ALA A 254 25.98 -11.47 4.78
N ALA A 255 26.94 -10.89 5.51
CA ALA A 255 27.00 -10.98 6.97
C ALA A 255 25.83 -10.26 7.67
N GLU A 256 25.31 -9.18 7.08
CA GLU A 256 24.13 -8.45 7.59
C GLU A 256 22.84 -9.25 7.39
N LEU A 257 22.74 -10.03 6.32
CA LEU A 257 21.55 -10.80 5.95
C LEU A 257 21.50 -12.20 6.58
N GLU A 258 22.65 -12.79 6.91
CA GLU A 258 22.74 -14.15 7.48
C GLU A 258 21.83 -14.37 8.71
N PRO A 259 21.76 -13.46 9.71
CA PRO A 259 20.91 -13.64 10.88
C PRO A 259 19.40 -13.64 10.58
N LEU A 260 18.99 -13.13 9.40
CA LEU A 260 17.59 -13.05 9.00
C LEU A 260 17.08 -14.36 8.36
N GLY A 261 17.93 -15.37 8.19
CA GLY A 261 17.55 -16.67 7.64
C GLY A 261 16.90 -16.55 6.26
N PRO A 262 15.71 -17.13 6.02
CA PRO A 262 15.03 -17.07 4.71
C PRO A 262 14.75 -15.64 4.22
N ILE A 263 14.45 -14.70 5.10
CA ILE A 263 14.27 -13.27 4.73
C ILE A 263 15.59 -12.71 4.16
N GLY A 264 16.72 -13.10 4.74
CA GLY A 264 18.05 -12.74 4.25
C GLY A 264 18.30 -13.22 2.82
N LEU A 265 17.87 -14.46 2.50
CA LEU A 265 17.93 -15.01 1.14
C LEU A 265 17.06 -14.20 0.17
N VAL A 266 15.85 -13.83 0.58
CA VAL A 266 14.93 -13.02 -0.22
C VAL A 266 15.53 -11.66 -0.58
N LEU A 267 16.04 -10.94 0.42
CA LEU A 267 16.67 -9.63 0.23
C LEU A 267 17.91 -9.73 -0.67
N ARG A 268 18.72 -10.78 -0.49
CA ARG A 268 19.87 -11.06 -1.36
C ARG A 268 19.43 -11.33 -2.80
N GLY A 269 18.37 -12.10 -3.00
CA GLY A 269 17.81 -12.38 -4.32
C GLY A 269 17.33 -11.11 -5.02
N ILE A 270 16.68 -10.19 -4.29
CA ILE A 270 16.22 -8.91 -4.85
C ILE A 270 17.40 -8.05 -5.29
N LEU A 271 18.47 -7.98 -4.47
CA LEU A 271 19.72 -7.30 -4.86
C LEU A 271 20.38 -7.93 -6.10
N ALA A 272 20.31 -9.26 -6.22
CA ALA A 272 20.81 -9.98 -7.39
C ALA A 272 20.04 -9.59 -8.66
N VAL A 273 18.69 -9.52 -8.61
CA VAL A 273 17.88 -9.03 -9.73
C VAL A 273 18.26 -7.60 -10.12
N LYS A 274 18.42 -6.69 -9.14
CA LYS A 274 18.85 -5.30 -9.42
C LYS A 274 20.22 -5.24 -10.11
N SER A 275 21.09 -6.21 -9.84
CA SER A 275 22.42 -6.32 -10.45
C SER A 275 22.40 -7.08 -11.80
N GLY A 276 21.23 -7.56 -12.23
CA GLY A 276 21.07 -8.36 -13.45
C GLY A 276 21.38 -9.85 -13.31
N ASP A 277 21.69 -10.34 -12.10
CA ASP A 277 22.02 -11.73 -11.83
C ASP A 277 20.75 -12.54 -11.46
N VAL A 278 20.03 -12.95 -12.52
CA VAL A 278 18.75 -13.66 -12.39
C VAL A 278 18.95 -15.11 -11.90
N ASP A 279 20.09 -15.72 -12.19
CA ASP A 279 20.41 -17.08 -11.76
C ASP A 279 20.60 -17.13 -10.24
N MET A 280 21.38 -16.18 -9.69
CA MET A 280 21.50 -16.02 -8.24
C MET A 280 20.16 -15.71 -7.58
N ALA A 281 19.33 -14.85 -8.18
CA ALA A 281 18.01 -14.55 -7.65
C ALA A 281 17.10 -15.79 -7.59
N THR A 282 17.12 -16.60 -8.66
CA THR A 282 16.38 -17.87 -8.74
C THR A 282 16.86 -18.87 -7.70
N GLN A 283 18.18 -18.97 -7.48
CA GLN A 283 18.75 -19.82 -6.45
C GLN A 283 18.32 -19.35 -5.05
N CYS A 284 18.40 -18.06 -4.76
CA CYS A 284 17.96 -17.50 -3.48
C CYS A 284 16.48 -17.78 -3.21
N TRP A 285 15.61 -17.66 -4.23
CA TRP A 285 14.20 -18.01 -4.10
C TRP A 285 14.02 -19.51 -3.80
N THR A 286 14.74 -20.37 -4.51
CA THR A 286 14.67 -21.82 -4.33
C THR A 286 15.11 -22.24 -2.92
N ASP A 287 16.19 -21.65 -2.42
CA ASP A 287 16.71 -21.93 -1.08
C ASP A 287 15.76 -21.42 0.02
N ALA A 288 15.14 -20.25 -0.17
CA ALA A 288 14.11 -19.74 0.74
C ALA A 288 12.86 -20.64 0.73
N ALA A 289 12.39 -21.05 -0.45
CA ALA A 289 11.26 -21.96 -0.60
C ALA A 289 11.53 -23.33 0.04
N ALA A 290 12.75 -23.85 -0.03
CA ALA A 290 13.16 -25.08 0.66
C ALA A 290 13.06 -24.95 2.19
N ALA A 291 13.21 -23.74 2.73
CA ALA A 291 12.95 -23.40 4.13
C ALA A 291 11.47 -23.05 4.42
N ARG A 292 10.55 -23.35 3.49
CA ARG A 292 9.11 -23.04 3.52
C ARG A 292 8.79 -21.55 3.51
N TYR A 293 9.65 -20.77 2.85
CA TYR A 293 9.48 -19.33 2.68
C TYR A 293 9.36 -18.99 1.19
N GLU A 294 8.15 -19.18 0.65
CA GLU A 294 7.84 -18.91 -0.76
C GLU A 294 7.57 -17.41 -0.95
N SER A 295 8.62 -16.63 -1.15
CA SER A 295 8.51 -15.17 -1.24
C SER A 295 7.80 -14.72 -2.53
N SER A 296 6.64 -14.08 -2.36
CA SER A 296 5.90 -13.39 -3.41
C SER A 296 6.69 -12.19 -3.94
N TRP A 297 7.38 -11.45 -3.07
CA TRP A 297 8.13 -10.26 -3.49
C TRP A 297 9.32 -10.61 -4.39
N LEU A 298 10.12 -11.62 -4.03
CA LEU A 298 11.22 -12.06 -4.87
C LEU A 298 10.73 -12.72 -6.16
N ALA A 299 9.71 -13.58 -6.10
CA ALA A 299 9.13 -14.19 -7.30
C ALA A 299 8.61 -13.13 -8.28
N TYR A 300 7.90 -12.11 -7.78
CA TYR A 300 7.42 -10.99 -8.59
C TYR A 300 8.59 -10.22 -9.22
N THR A 301 9.63 -9.93 -8.46
CA THR A 301 10.81 -9.18 -8.92
C THR A 301 11.56 -9.93 -10.03
N ILE A 302 11.71 -11.25 -9.90
CA ILE A 302 12.26 -12.12 -10.96
C ILE A 302 11.33 -12.12 -12.19
N GLY A 303 10.02 -12.25 -11.97
CA GLY A 303 9.01 -12.22 -13.03
C GLY A 303 9.04 -10.94 -13.86
N LEU A 304 9.17 -9.78 -13.20
CA LEU A 304 9.32 -8.48 -13.87
C LEU A 304 10.58 -8.42 -14.74
N GLN A 305 11.69 -8.98 -14.29
CA GLN A 305 12.93 -9.00 -15.05
C GLN A 305 12.77 -9.81 -16.35
N PHE A 306 12.14 -10.98 -16.30
CA PHE A 306 11.82 -11.75 -17.51
C PHE A 306 10.79 -11.05 -18.39
N TYR A 307 9.81 -10.37 -17.79
CA TYR A 307 8.81 -9.60 -18.53
C TYR A 307 9.46 -8.47 -19.33
N ALA A 308 10.38 -7.72 -18.71
CA ALA A 308 11.14 -6.64 -19.36
C ALA A 308 11.99 -7.16 -20.55
N GLN A 309 12.51 -8.38 -20.44
CA GLN A 309 13.24 -9.07 -21.50
C GLN A 309 12.34 -9.71 -22.56
N ARG A 310 11.01 -9.54 -22.45
CA ARG A 310 9.99 -10.17 -23.33
C ARG A 310 10.02 -11.70 -23.31
N ASN A 311 10.60 -12.31 -22.26
CA ASN A 311 10.50 -13.74 -22.02
C ASN A 311 9.20 -14.04 -21.26
N PHE A 312 8.08 -13.93 -21.96
CA PHE A 312 6.75 -14.02 -21.34
C PHE A 312 6.44 -15.40 -20.75
N GLY A 313 7.05 -16.47 -21.26
CA GLY A 313 6.91 -17.82 -20.69
C GLY A 313 7.53 -17.93 -19.30
N ALA A 314 8.79 -17.48 -19.16
CA ALA A 314 9.45 -17.44 -17.85
C ALA A 314 8.78 -16.42 -16.92
N ALA A 315 8.38 -15.26 -17.43
CA ALA A 315 7.66 -14.26 -16.66
C ALA A 315 6.34 -14.81 -16.10
N SER A 316 5.50 -15.43 -16.93
CA SER A 316 4.22 -16.04 -16.50
C SER A 316 4.44 -17.07 -15.38
N ALA A 317 5.47 -17.92 -15.53
CA ALA A 317 5.80 -18.94 -14.53
C ALA A 317 6.22 -18.32 -13.18
N TRP A 318 7.02 -17.26 -13.18
CA TRP A 318 7.45 -16.57 -11.95
C TRP A 318 6.35 -15.73 -11.33
N LEU A 319 5.58 -15.00 -12.14
CA LEU A 319 4.43 -14.24 -11.67
C LEU A 319 3.37 -15.15 -11.06
N THR A 320 3.17 -16.36 -11.60
CA THR A 320 2.26 -17.36 -10.99
C THR A 320 2.73 -17.79 -9.61
N ARG A 321 4.04 -17.94 -9.38
CA ARG A 321 4.61 -18.25 -8.05
C ARG A 321 4.47 -17.09 -7.06
N ALA A 322 4.33 -15.88 -7.56
CA ALA A 322 4.16 -14.68 -6.74
C ALA A 322 2.71 -14.41 -6.33
N ILE A 323 1.75 -15.25 -6.77
CA ILE A 323 0.34 -15.11 -6.41
C ILE A 323 0.11 -15.86 -5.10
N GLY A 324 -0.21 -15.12 -4.04
CA GLY A 324 -0.69 -15.64 -2.76
C GLY A 324 -2.20 -15.48 -2.61
N ASP A 325 -2.66 -15.11 -1.42
CA ASP A 325 -4.07 -14.97 -1.07
C ASP A 325 -4.76 -13.74 -1.72
N GLY A 326 -3.99 -12.89 -2.41
CA GLY A 326 -4.50 -11.68 -3.06
C GLY A 326 -4.66 -10.52 -2.07
N VAL A 327 -3.86 -10.54 -1.01
CA VAL A 327 -3.85 -9.52 0.06
C VAL A 327 -2.72 -8.52 -0.14
N ASP A 328 -1.70 -8.84 -0.94
CA ASP A 328 -0.62 -7.91 -1.30
C ASP A 328 -0.76 -7.36 -2.71
N THR A 329 -0.41 -6.08 -2.89
CA THR A 329 -0.32 -5.43 -4.20
C THR A 329 0.63 -6.15 -5.16
N VAL A 330 1.73 -6.76 -4.68
CA VAL A 330 2.63 -7.52 -5.57
C VAL A 330 1.98 -8.79 -6.11
N GLU A 331 1.16 -9.47 -5.30
CA GLU A 331 0.41 -10.67 -5.72
C GLU A 331 -0.66 -10.28 -6.75
N VAL A 332 -1.38 -9.18 -6.49
CA VAL A 332 -2.42 -8.64 -7.38
C VAL A 332 -1.81 -8.23 -8.72
N LYS A 333 -0.71 -7.48 -8.70
CA LYS A 333 0.03 -7.11 -9.92
C LYS A 333 0.54 -8.34 -10.66
N SER A 334 1.02 -9.36 -9.93
CA SER A 334 1.49 -10.62 -10.53
C SER A 334 0.37 -11.35 -11.26
N ARG A 335 -0.83 -11.41 -10.67
CA ARG A 335 -1.99 -12.02 -11.31
C ARG A 335 -2.37 -11.31 -12.61
N PHE A 336 -2.43 -9.98 -12.59
CA PHE A 336 -2.73 -9.20 -13.79
C PHE A 336 -1.66 -9.37 -14.88
N LEU A 337 -0.38 -9.20 -14.52
CA LEU A 337 0.73 -9.34 -15.47
C LEU A 337 0.87 -10.78 -16.01
N GLY A 338 0.57 -11.79 -15.20
CA GLY A 338 0.53 -13.19 -15.63
C GLY A 338 -0.52 -13.42 -16.73
N ALA A 339 -1.70 -12.83 -16.58
CA ALA A 339 -2.73 -12.87 -17.63
C ALA A 339 -2.25 -12.18 -18.92
N LEU A 340 -1.57 -11.03 -18.81
CA LEU A 340 -0.97 -10.37 -19.96
C LEU A 340 0.13 -11.20 -20.63
N CYS A 341 0.93 -11.95 -19.87
CA CYS A 341 1.94 -12.84 -20.44
C CYS A 341 1.31 -13.89 -21.36
N ASP A 342 0.19 -14.49 -20.95
CA ASP A 342 -0.48 -15.51 -21.76
C ASP A 342 -1.03 -14.93 -23.06
N VAL A 343 -1.64 -13.73 -23.00
CA VAL A 343 -2.06 -12.99 -24.22
C VAL A 343 -0.86 -12.73 -25.13
N ARG A 344 0.29 -12.30 -24.58
CA ARG A 344 1.51 -12.02 -25.34
C ARG A 344 2.15 -13.27 -25.95
N LEU A 345 1.93 -14.44 -25.35
CA LEU A 345 2.36 -15.74 -25.89
C LEU A 345 1.42 -16.27 -26.98
N GLY A 346 0.31 -15.58 -27.26
CA GLY A 346 -0.70 -16.00 -28.21
C GLY A 346 -1.74 -16.97 -27.62
N ASP A 347 -1.66 -17.28 -26.33
CA ASP A 347 -2.70 -18.00 -25.61
C ASP A 347 -3.77 -17.01 -25.10
N THR A 348 -4.40 -16.32 -26.05
CA THR A 348 -5.38 -15.27 -25.78
C THR A 348 -6.59 -15.81 -25.00
N ALA A 349 -6.95 -17.09 -25.19
CA ALA A 349 -8.07 -17.71 -24.48
C ALA A 349 -7.81 -17.81 -22.97
N THR A 350 -6.65 -18.38 -22.58
CA THR A 350 -6.24 -18.47 -21.17
C THR A 350 -6.04 -17.08 -20.56
N GLY A 351 -5.40 -16.17 -21.30
CA GLY A 351 -5.21 -14.79 -20.85
C GLY A 351 -6.53 -14.06 -20.60
N HIS A 352 -7.51 -14.22 -21.49
CA HIS A 352 -8.86 -13.66 -21.31
C HIS A 352 -9.59 -14.27 -20.10
N ASP A 353 -9.53 -15.59 -19.92
CA ASP A 353 -10.16 -16.25 -18.75
C ASP A 353 -9.55 -15.74 -17.43
N LYS A 354 -8.23 -15.61 -17.35
CA LYS A 354 -7.56 -15.01 -16.18
C LYS A 354 -7.93 -13.54 -15.95
N LEU A 355 -8.10 -12.77 -17.02
CA LEU A 355 -8.53 -11.36 -16.93
C LEU A 355 -9.98 -11.23 -16.45
N LEU A 356 -10.88 -12.13 -16.87
CA LEU A 356 -12.25 -12.19 -16.37
C LEU A 356 -12.28 -12.49 -14.87
N ASP A 357 -11.54 -13.51 -14.43
CA ASP A 357 -11.43 -13.86 -13.02
C ASP A 357 -10.82 -12.69 -12.20
N PHE A 358 -9.81 -12.02 -12.77
CA PHE A 358 -9.21 -10.85 -12.13
C PHE A 358 -10.21 -9.68 -12.02
N ALA A 359 -10.92 -9.35 -13.10
CA ALA A 359 -11.90 -8.26 -13.10
C ALA A 359 -13.10 -8.55 -12.16
N TRP A 360 -13.39 -9.83 -11.91
CA TRP A 360 -14.37 -10.25 -10.93
C TRP A 360 -13.91 -9.92 -9.50
N ASP A 361 -12.68 -10.28 -9.14
CA ASP A 361 -12.11 -10.06 -7.79
C ASP A 361 -11.67 -8.60 -7.54
N PHE A 362 -11.39 -7.84 -8.59
CA PHE A 362 -10.91 -6.45 -8.54
C PHE A 362 -11.79 -5.54 -9.40
N PRO A 363 -13.07 -5.34 -9.02
CA PRO A 363 -14.05 -4.62 -9.84
C PRO A 363 -13.72 -3.14 -10.05
N LEU A 364 -12.84 -2.56 -9.24
CA LEU A 364 -12.34 -1.18 -9.40
C LEU A 364 -11.23 -1.06 -10.47
N HIS A 365 -10.67 -2.18 -10.95
CA HIS A 365 -9.53 -2.18 -11.86
C HIS A 365 -9.93 -1.99 -13.33
N VAL A 366 -10.08 -0.73 -13.72
CA VAL A 366 -10.57 -0.29 -15.04
C VAL A 366 -9.82 -0.92 -16.21
N GLY A 367 -8.49 -1.07 -16.10
CA GLY A 367 -7.67 -1.64 -17.17
C GLY A 367 -7.97 -3.12 -17.43
N ALA A 368 -8.35 -3.87 -16.41
CA ALA A 368 -8.67 -5.30 -16.55
C ALA A 368 -10.06 -5.47 -17.16
N THR A 369 -11.03 -4.66 -16.71
CA THR A 369 -12.38 -4.61 -17.30
C THR A 369 -12.31 -4.25 -18.78
N ALA A 370 -11.61 -3.17 -19.14
CA ALA A 370 -11.50 -2.72 -20.53
C ALA A 370 -10.83 -3.78 -21.43
N LEU A 371 -9.70 -4.34 -20.99
CA LEU A 371 -8.97 -5.33 -21.77
C LEU A 371 -9.76 -6.63 -21.94
N SER A 372 -10.49 -7.07 -20.92
CA SER A 372 -11.37 -8.24 -21.01
C SER A 372 -12.43 -8.05 -22.09
N ILE A 373 -13.09 -6.88 -22.13
CA ILE A 373 -14.08 -6.53 -23.15
C ILE A 373 -13.46 -6.51 -24.56
N GLU A 374 -12.26 -5.93 -24.69
CA GLU A 374 -11.57 -5.83 -25.98
C GLU A 374 -11.19 -7.20 -26.56
N LEU A 375 -10.77 -8.14 -25.70
CA LEU A 375 -10.34 -9.46 -26.13
C LEU A 375 -11.50 -10.41 -26.47
N GLY A 376 -12.65 -10.29 -25.81
CA GLY A 376 -13.81 -11.18 -26.00
C GLY A 376 -14.22 -11.42 -27.47
N PRO A 377 -14.41 -10.36 -28.28
CA PRO A 377 -14.75 -10.49 -29.70
C PRO A 377 -13.72 -11.26 -30.53
N THR A 378 -12.42 -11.13 -30.20
CA THR A 378 -11.35 -11.86 -30.90
C THR A 378 -11.43 -13.37 -30.67
N LEU A 379 -12.09 -13.79 -29.59
CA LEU A 379 -12.32 -15.18 -29.19
C LEU A 379 -13.73 -15.66 -29.53
N THR A 380 -14.56 -14.86 -30.21
CA THR A 380 -15.99 -15.13 -30.45
C THR A 380 -16.78 -15.40 -29.16
N ARG A 381 -16.33 -14.83 -28.03
CA ARG A 381 -16.99 -14.97 -26.73
C ARG A 381 -17.92 -13.77 -26.51
N GLU A 382 -19.10 -14.05 -25.97
CA GLU A 382 -20.01 -13.00 -25.52
C GLU A 382 -19.44 -12.32 -24.27
N THR A 383 -19.55 -10.99 -24.22
CA THR A 383 -19.11 -10.21 -23.05
C THR A 383 -20.06 -10.47 -21.88
N PRO A 384 -19.56 -10.94 -20.72
CA PRO A 384 -20.41 -11.16 -19.56
C PRO A 384 -21.11 -9.87 -19.10
N GLU A 385 -22.37 -9.99 -18.67
CA GLU A 385 -23.19 -8.85 -18.22
C GLU A 385 -22.52 -8.06 -17.08
N PHE A 386 -21.93 -8.76 -16.10
CA PHE A 386 -21.23 -8.11 -14.98
C PHE A 386 -20.11 -7.18 -15.46
N LEU A 387 -19.44 -7.52 -16.55
CA LEU A 387 -18.32 -6.76 -17.09
C LEU A 387 -18.80 -5.50 -17.81
N LEU A 388 -19.96 -5.58 -18.50
CA LEU A 388 -20.63 -4.43 -19.10
C LEU A 388 -21.12 -3.45 -18.03
N ASP A 389 -21.65 -3.96 -16.93
CA ASP A 389 -22.08 -3.16 -15.78
C ASP A 389 -20.87 -2.44 -15.14
N GLN A 390 -19.77 -3.17 -14.93
CA GLN A 390 -18.52 -2.58 -14.43
C GLN A 390 -18.02 -1.46 -15.36
N ALA A 391 -17.94 -1.71 -16.67
CA ALA A 391 -17.48 -0.72 -17.64
C ALA A 391 -18.39 0.51 -17.71
N THR A 392 -19.69 0.33 -17.55
CA THR A 392 -20.65 1.44 -17.47
C THR A 392 -20.40 2.25 -16.21
N ARG A 393 -20.23 1.60 -15.06
CA ARG A 393 -19.94 2.29 -13.80
C ARG A 393 -18.60 3.03 -13.84
N HIS A 394 -17.56 2.46 -14.43
CA HIS A 394 -16.27 3.14 -14.61
C HIS A 394 -16.41 4.40 -15.46
N ARG A 395 -17.20 4.36 -16.54
CA ARG A 395 -17.47 5.54 -17.38
C ARG A 395 -18.22 6.64 -16.63
N GLU A 396 -19.17 6.27 -15.78
CA GLU A 396 -19.88 7.23 -14.92
C GLU A 396 -18.95 7.89 -13.91
N LEU A 397 -18.09 7.09 -13.25
CA LEU A 397 -17.15 7.57 -12.24
C LEU A 397 -16.10 8.51 -12.85
N ILE A 398 -15.47 8.08 -13.94
CA ILE A 398 -14.36 8.82 -14.57
C ILE A 398 -14.89 10.00 -15.40
N GLY A 399 -16.08 9.89 -15.97
CA GLY A 399 -16.57 10.81 -16.99
C GLY A 399 -15.98 10.51 -18.37
N ALA A 400 -16.51 11.16 -19.40
CA ALA A 400 -16.02 10.99 -20.77
C ALA A 400 -14.62 11.60 -20.93
N GLU A 401 -13.66 10.81 -21.42
CA GLU A 401 -12.41 11.32 -21.98
C GLU A 401 -12.77 12.01 -23.31
N ARG A 402 -12.55 13.33 -23.39
CA ARG A 402 -12.81 14.11 -24.61
C ARG A 402 -11.70 13.96 -25.63
#